data_AF-A0A7C3ACS0-F1
#
_entry.id   AF-A0A7C3ACS0-F1
#
_cell.length_a   1.000
_cell.length_b   1.000
_cell.length_c   1.000
_cell.angle_alpha   90.00
_cell.angle_beta   90.00
_cell.angle_gamma   90.00
#
_symmetry.space_group_name_H-M   'P 1'
#
loop_
_entity.id
_entity.type
_entity.pdbx_description
1 polymer ?
#
loop_
_entity_poly.entity_id
_entity_poly.type
_entity_poly.pdbx_seq_one_letter_code
_entity_poly.pdbx_strand_id
1 'polypeptide(L)'
;MRKQTLVLISSIIIGIIVYAYFLISYNNITDLAIGAVIAIIISIGPYSIIKYMRLRLLNEIEKAFPNFLNDLSESIRAGMPLTGAIKLASKANYGPLSEEIKKMAIKISWGVPFIEVMNDLKNKYSDSVHLTRMIAIVTDAYRSGGKLDETLDYIAEAARSILNMERERRSAMKEQTLVIYIIFFVFIAIIIALYNIMIPITSVNTQALTGGATQPVDLMFYKVLFFAATVIQAIATGVLSGVVTDGKVTAGLRTSLILVVVALVVFAVYIFPEKIYIDLTPLTYTRYVPGQLIEVQGKATIEGKPLGGADVTVICENNKGTGKTDADGFFRVNVNAPKTKGDNTCYVEVSYDAYSAKSKFSITIV
;
A
#
# COMPACT_ATOMS: atom_id res chain seq x y z
N MET A 1 22.11 -14.25 -7.38
CA MET A 1 20.95 -14.93 -6.76
C MET A 1 21.12 -15.19 -5.26
N ARG A 2 22.09 -16.00 -4.78
CA ARG A 2 22.25 -16.35 -3.33
C ARG A 2 22.29 -15.17 -2.34
N LYS A 3 22.94 -14.05 -2.67
CA LYS A 3 22.99 -12.87 -1.77
C LYS A 3 21.64 -12.15 -1.64
N GLN A 4 20.86 -12.08 -2.72
CA GLN A 4 19.55 -11.40 -2.71
C GLN A 4 18.49 -12.24 -1.98
N THR A 5 18.55 -13.56 -2.10
CA THR A 5 17.67 -14.48 -1.34
C THR A 5 18.02 -14.48 0.14
N LEU A 6 19.30 -14.36 0.51
CA LEU A 6 19.73 -14.22 1.90
C LEU A 6 19.24 -12.91 2.53
N VAL A 7 19.32 -11.79 1.80
CA VAL A 7 18.80 -10.50 2.30
C VAL A 7 17.28 -10.59 2.50
N LEU A 8 16.55 -11.21 1.58
CA LEU A 8 15.10 -11.42 1.69
C LEU A 8 14.73 -12.26 2.92
N ILE A 9 15.45 -13.35 3.17
CA ILE A 9 15.20 -14.20 4.34
C ILE A 9 15.52 -13.43 5.63
N SER A 10 16.63 -12.69 5.67
CA SER A 10 17.00 -11.89 6.84
C SER A 10 16.00 -10.77 7.14
N SER A 11 15.47 -10.10 6.11
CA SER A 11 14.51 -9.02 6.30
C SER A 11 13.16 -9.56 6.76
N ILE A 12 12.70 -10.70 6.23
CA ILE A 12 11.47 -11.37 6.70
C ILE A 12 11.58 -11.76 8.18
N ILE A 13 12.71 -12.34 8.59
CA ILE A 13 12.93 -12.72 9.99
C ILE A 13 12.89 -11.50 10.91
N ILE A 14 13.53 -10.39 10.53
CA ILE A 14 13.50 -9.16 11.31
C ILE A 14 12.08 -8.60 11.39
N GLY A 15 11.32 -8.60 10.29
CA GLY A 15 9.91 -8.17 10.30
C GLY A 15 9.04 -9.01 11.25
N ILE A 16 9.22 -10.33 11.27
CA ILE A 16 8.50 -11.23 12.18
C ILE A 16 8.85 -10.94 13.65
N ILE A 17 10.12 -10.71 13.94
CA ILE A 17 10.59 -10.39 15.31
C ILE A 17 10.00 -9.06 15.78
N VAL A 18 9.97 -8.03 14.91
CA VAL A 18 9.37 -6.73 15.23
C VAL A 18 7.87 -6.86 15.49
N TYR A 19 7.15 -7.66 14.69
CA TYR A 19 5.73 -7.91 14.92
C TYR A 19 5.47 -8.69 16.21
N ALA A 20 6.28 -9.71 16.49
CA ALA A 20 6.18 -10.49 17.73
C ALA A 20 6.45 -9.64 18.98
N TYR A 21 7.38 -8.68 18.90
CA TYR A 21 7.60 -7.71 19.98
C TYR A 21 6.36 -6.84 20.23
N PHE A 22 5.71 -6.35 19.16
CA PHE A 22 4.47 -5.58 19.29
C PHE A 22 3.32 -6.41 19.88
N LEU A 23 3.20 -7.70 19.52
CA LEU A 23 2.22 -8.62 20.10
C LEU A 23 2.39 -8.83 21.61
N ILE A 24 3.64 -8.84 22.09
CA ILE A 24 3.94 -9.08 23.51
C ILE A 24 3.85 -7.77 24.31
N SER A 25 4.21 -6.65 23.70
CA SER A 25 4.34 -5.36 24.39
C SER A 25 3.05 -4.55 24.46
N TYR A 26 2.09 -4.78 23.56
CA TYR A 26 0.84 -4.02 23.49
C TYR A 26 -0.38 -4.92 23.41
N ASN A 27 -1.39 -4.64 24.23
CA ASN A 27 -2.69 -5.33 24.19
C ASN A 27 -3.73 -4.57 23.34
N ASN A 28 -3.41 -3.34 22.93
CA ASN A 28 -4.31 -2.51 22.13
C ASN A 28 -4.16 -2.85 20.64
N ILE A 29 -5.31 -2.99 19.97
CA ILE A 29 -5.38 -3.45 18.59
C ILE A 29 -4.86 -2.38 17.61
N THR A 30 -5.01 -1.11 17.97
CA THR A 30 -4.43 0.05 17.27
C THR A 30 -2.91 -0.08 17.17
N ASP A 31 -2.26 -0.38 18.28
CA ASP A 31 -0.79 -0.47 18.39
C ASP A 31 -0.28 -1.70 17.64
N LEU A 32 -1.05 -2.79 17.67
CA LEU A 32 -0.75 -4.00 16.91
C LEU A 32 -0.83 -3.77 15.38
N ALA A 33 -1.82 -3.01 14.92
CA ALA A 33 -1.95 -2.64 13.51
C ALA A 33 -0.78 -1.77 13.04
N ILE A 34 -0.32 -0.83 13.87
CA ILE A 34 0.87 -0.01 13.59
C ILE A 34 2.14 -0.88 13.56
N GLY A 35 2.28 -1.81 14.52
CA GLY A 35 3.35 -2.80 14.54
C GLY A 35 3.40 -3.65 13.26
N ALA A 36 2.24 -4.04 12.71
CA ALA A 36 2.14 -4.76 11.45
C ALA A 36 2.64 -3.94 10.25
N VAL A 37 2.35 -2.63 10.20
CA VAL A 37 2.87 -1.73 9.15
C VAL A 37 4.40 -1.71 9.16
N ILE A 38 4.97 -1.48 10.33
CA ILE A 38 6.41 -1.36 10.51
C ILE A 38 7.09 -2.69 10.15
N ALA A 39 6.54 -3.80 10.61
CA ALA A 39 7.04 -5.14 10.29
C ALA A 39 7.07 -5.43 8.78
N ILE A 40 6.02 -5.05 8.04
CA ILE A 40 5.93 -5.27 6.60
C ILE A 40 6.92 -4.39 5.83
N ILE A 41 7.06 -3.13 6.23
CA ILE A 41 8.02 -2.20 5.63
C ILE A 41 9.46 -2.71 5.82
N ILE A 42 9.80 -3.16 7.03
CA ILE A 42 11.14 -3.71 7.33
C ILE A 42 11.36 -5.03 6.59
N SER A 43 10.32 -5.86 6.49
CA SER A 43 10.39 -7.17 5.87
C SER A 43 10.72 -7.12 4.38
N ILE A 44 10.18 -6.14 3.65
CA ILE A 44 10.28 -6.17 2.18
C ILE A 44 10.92 -4.91 1.57
N GLY A 45 10.98 -3.80 2.30
CA GLY A 45 11.66 -2.57 1.87
C GLY A 45 13.08 -2.80 1.35
N PRO A 46 13.97 -3.48 2.11
CA PRO A 46 15.37 -3.69 1.69
C PRO A 46 15.48 -4.50 0.40
N TYR A 47 14.68 -5.56 0.26
CA TYR A 47 14.68 -6.41 -0.93
C TYR A 47 14.19 -5.65 -2.17
N SER A 48 13.13 -4.86 -2.03
CA SER A 48 12.56 -4.07 -3.12
C SER A 48 13.58 -3.06 -3.67
N ILE A 49 14.31 -2.37 -2.80
CA ILE A 49 15.35 -1.39 -3.19
C ILE A 49 16.48 -2.07 -3.97
N ILE A 50 17.01 -3.19 -3.46
CA ILE A 50 18.11 -3.91 -4.11
C ILE A 50 17.70 -4.43 -5.49
N LYS A 51 16.49 -5.00 -5.59
CA LYS A 51 15.95 -5.49 -6.87
C LYS A 51 15.74 -4.34 -7.85
N TYR A 52 15.23 -3.20 -7.38
CA TYR A 52 15.04 -2.01 -8.21
C TYR A 52 16.37 -1.47 -8.75
N MET A 53 17.41 -1.35 -7.92
CA MET A 53 18.75 -0.93 -8.36
C MET A 53 19.34 -1.90 -9.39
N ARG A 54 19.19 -3.21 -9.19
CA ARG A 54 19.67 -4.23 -10.13
C ARG A 54 18.94 -4.14 -11.47
N LEU A 55 17.62 -3.97 -11.47
CA LEU A 55 16.82 -3.81 -12.69
C LEU A 55 17.18 -2.54 -13.45
N ARG A 56 17.41 -1.42 -12.73
CA ARG A 56 17.87 -0.18 -13.35
C ARG A 56 19.20 -0.36 -14.06
N LEU A 57 20.17 -0.99 -13.39
CA LEU A 57 21.47 -1.31 -13.98
C LEU A 57 21.33 -2.17 -15.25
N LEU A 58 20.52 -3.23 -15.20
CA LEU A 58 20.28 -4.10 -16.35
C LEU A 58 19.67 -3.33 -17.53
N ASN A 59 18.66 -2.49 -17.27
CA ASN A 59 18.03 -1.66 -18.31
C ASN A 59 19.01 -0.67 -18.96
N GLU A 60 19.92 -0.07 -18.17
CA GLU A 60 20.95 0.83 -18.70
C GLU A 60 21.95 0.06 -19.58
N ILE A 61 22.36 -1.14 -19.17
CA ILE A 61 23.23 -2.02 -19.98
C ILE A 61 22.53 -2.47 -21.27
N GLU A 62 21.27 -2.89 -21.20
CA GLU A 62 20.47 -3.30 -22.35
C GLU A 62 20.35 -2.21 -23.40
N LYS A 63 20.16 -0.95 -22.97
CA LYS A 63 20.09 0.21 -23.87
C LYS A 63 21.45 0.55 -24.50
N ALA A 64 22.53 0.32 -23.77
CA ALA A 64 23.88 0.66 -24.22
C ALA A 64 24.49 -0.41 -25.15
N PHE A 65 24.07 -1.67 -25.02
CA PHE A 65 24.64 -2.79 -25.78
C PHE A 65 24.51 -2.66 -27.31
N PRO A 66 23.37 -2.22 -27.89
CA PRO A 66 23.27 -1.97 -29.32
C PRO A 66 24.24 -0.91 -29.84
N ASN A 67 24.45 0.16 -29.07
CA ASN A 67 25.41 1.22 -29.45
C ASN A 67 26.83 0.67 -29.50
N PHE A 68 27.22 -0.14 -28.51
CA PHE A 68 28.50 -0.84 -28.53
C PHE A 68 28.65 -1.74 -29.78
N LEU A 69 27.61 -2.48 -30.16
CA LEU A 69 27.66 -3.32 -31.37
C LEU A 69 27.75 -2.51 -32.66
N ASN A 70 27.11 -1.34 -32.72
CA ASN A 70 27.21 -0.43 -33.88
C ASN A 70 28.63 0.10 -34.04
N ASP A 71 29.23 0.64 -32.98
CA ASP A 71 30.59 1.17 -32.99
C ASP A 71 31.62 0.06 -33.33
N LEU A 72 31.38 -1.14 -32.82
CA LEU A 72 32.17 -2.32 -33.14
C LEU A 72 32.05 -2.69 -34.63
N SER A 73 30.83 -2.71 -35.16
CA SER A 73 30.55 -3.01 -36.57
C SER A 73 31.15 -1.97 -37.52
N GLU A 74 31.09 -0.69 -37.16
CA GLU A 74 31.68 0.41 -37.93
C GLU A 74 33.21 0.28 -37.98
N SER A 75 33.84 -0.03 -36.84
CA SER A 75 35.28 -0.27 -36.76
C SER A 75 35.71 -1.47 -37.62
N ILE A 76 34.95 -2.57 -37.58
CA ILE A 76 35.23 -3.77 -38.40
C ILE A 76 35.04 -3.46 -39.89
N ARG A 77 33.99 -2.69 -40.26
CA ARG A 77 33.77 -2.23 -41.64
C ARG A 77 34.89 -1.33 -42.16
N ALA A 78 35.51 -0.55 -41.27
CA ALA A 78 36.70 0.24 -41.59
C ALA A 78 37.99 -0.61 -41.74
N GLY A 79 37.89 -1.95 -41.69
CA GLY A 79 39.01 -2.88 -41.85
C GLY A 79 39.78 -3.16 -40.57
N MET A 80 39.31 -2.70 -39.41
CA MET A 80 39.97 -2.99 -38.13
C MET A 80 39.73 -4.46 -37.72
N PRO A 81 40.77 -5.20 -37.29
CA PRO A 81 40.56 -6.53 -36.72
C PRO A 81 39.70 -6.45 -35.46
N LEU A 82 38.91 -7.48 -35.18
CA LEU A 82 37.96 -7.55 -34.04
C LEU A 82 38.61 -7.17 -32.70
N THR A 83 39.83 -7.64 -32.45
CA THR A 83 40.60 -7.33 -31.24
C THR A 83 40.91 -5.84 -31.11
N GLY A 84 41.24 -5.18 -32.23
CA GLY A 84 41.43 -3.73 -32.32
C GLY A 84 40.13 -2.96 -32.12
N ALA A 85 39.04 -3.43 -32.73
CA ALA A 85 37.72 -2.79 -32.65
C ALA A 85 37.19 -2.79 -31.21
N ILE A 86 37.32 -3.92 -30.50
CA ILE A 86 36.93 -4.02 -29.08
C ILE A 86 37.83 -3.15 -28.19
N LYS A 87 39.13 -3.06 -28.50
CA LYS A 87 40.06 -2.18 -27.78
C LYS A 87 39.71 -0.71 -27.98
N LEU A 88 39.29 -0.31 -29.19
CA LEU A 88 38.82 1.05 -29.45
C LEU A 88 37.52 1.34 -28.69
N ALA A 89 36.54 0.44 -28.78
CA ALA A 89 35.29 0.55 -28.04
C ALA A 89 35.52 0.62 -26.52
N SER A 90 36.53 -0.05 -25.97
CA SER A 90 36.85 0.02 -24.53
C SER A 90 37.22 1.41 -24.02
N LYS A 91 37.59 2.33 -24.92
CA LYS A 91 37.90 3.73 -24.62
C LYS A 91 36.66 4.64 -24.70
N ALA A 92 35.58 4.20 -25.34
CA ALA A 92 34.33 4.94 -25.43
C ALA A 92 33.48 4.79 -24.15
N ASN A 93 32.46 5.64 -24.01
CA ASN A 93 31.59 5.66 -22.84
C ASN A 93 30.19 5.13 -23.18
N TYR A 94 29.87 3.96 -22.64
CA TYR A 94 28.58 3.27 -22.74
C TYR A 94 27.89 3.16 -21.37
N GLY A 95 28.20 4.08 -20.45
CA GLY A 95 27.66 4.05 -19.09
C GLY A 95 28.10 2.79 -18.34
N PRO A 96 27.19 2.06 -17.68
CA PRO A 96 27.53 0.88 -16.89
C PRO A 96 28.15 -0.29 -17.69
N LEU A 97 27.96 -0.32 -19.00
CA LEU A 97 28.53 -1.35 -19.88
C LEU A 97 30.04 -1.12 -20.14
N SER A 98 30.53 0.11 -19.99
CA SER A 98 31.92 0.48 -20.32
C SER A 98 32.95 -0.34 -19.54
N GLU A 99 32.69 -0.59 -18.26
CA GLU A 99 33.60 -1.37 -17.40
C GLU A 99 33.68 -2.83 -17.86
N GLU A 100 32.57 -3.38 -18.33
CA GLU A 100 32.54 -4.74 -18.88
C GLU A 100 33.26 -4.80 -20.23
N ILE A 101 33.08 -3.81 -21.11
CA ILE A 101 33.83 -3.74 -22.38
C ILE A 101 35.33 -3.66 -22.15
N LYS A 102 35.80 -2.91 -21.14
CA LYS A 102 37.21 -2.89 -20.75
C LYS A 102 37.71 -4.28 -20.34
N LYS A 103 36.93 -5.03 -19.54
CA LYS A 103 37.28 -6.41 -19.18
C LYS A 103 37.29 -7.33 -20.39
N MET A 104 36.34 -7.17 -21.32
CA MET A 104 36.30 -7.92 -22.57
C MET A 104 37.55 -7.67 -23.42
N ALA A 105 37.97 -6.41 -23.57
CA ALA A 105 39.18 -6.04 -24.29
C ALA A 105 40.44 -6.67 -23.68
N ILE A 106 40.55 -6.69 -22.35
CA ILE A 106 41.67 -7.33 -21.64
C ILE A 106 41.68 -8.85 -21.91
N LYS A 107 40.56 -9.54 -21.73
CA LYS A 107 40.47 -11.00 -21.97
C LYS A 107 40.85 -11.38 -23.40
N ILE A 108 40.35 -10.63 -24.38
CA ILE A 108 40.64 -10.87 -25.79
C ILE A 108 42.10 -10.57 -26.11
N SER A 109 42.69 -9.53 -25.49
CA SER A 109 44.12 -9.23 -25.64
C SER A 109 45.02 -10.33 -25.09
N TRP A 110 44.52 -11.15 -24.16
CA TRP A 110 45.20 -12.31 -23.59
C TRP A 110 44.90 -13.61 -24.35
N GLY A 111 44.24 -13.52 -25.51
CA GLY A 111 43.98 -14.67 -26.38
C GLY A 111 42.70 -15.45 -26.06
N VAL A 112 41.85 -14.98 -25.14
CA VAL A 112 40.57 -15.63 -24.87
C VAL A 112 39.64 -15.47 -26.09
N PRO A 113 39.04 -16.54 -26.62
CA PRO A 113 38.14 -16.48 -27.78
C PRO A 113 36.95 -15.53 -27.54
N PHE A 114 36.58 -14.75 -28.56
CA PHE A 114 35.47 -13.79 -28.48
C PHE A 114 34.15 -14.42 -28.01
N ILE A 115 33.84 -15.63 -28.51
CA ILE A 115 32.66 -16.41 -28.13
C ILE A 115 32.64 -16.72 -26.63
N GLU A 116 33.79 -17.04 -26.05
CA GLU A 116 33.91 -17.31 -24.61
C GLU A 116 33.70 -16.03 -23.79
N VAL A 117 34.29 -14.93 -24.22
CA VAL A 117 34.10 -13.62 -23.57
C VAL A 117 32.65 -13.13 -23.63
N MET A 118 31.95 -13.36 -24.74
CA MET A 118 30.52 -13.07 -24.86
C MET A 118 29.67 -13.98 -23.98
N ASN A 119 30.01 -15.27 -23.89
CA ASN A 119 29.32 -16.20 -23.00
C ASN A 119 29.53 -15.86 -21.52
N ASP A 120 30.70 -15.36 -21.13
CA ASP A 120 30.94 -14.84 -19.78
C ASP A 120 30.03 -13.65 -19.46
N LEU A 121 29.90 -12.71 -20.40
CA LEU A 121 28.99 -11.57 -20.26
C LEU A 121 27.54 -12.04 -20.14
N LYS A 122 27.13 -12.98 -20.99
CA LYS A 122 25.81 -13.62 -20.97
C LYS A 122 25.50 -14.26 -19.61
N ASN A 123 26.44 -15.05 -19.09
CA ASN A 123 26.26 -15.74 -17.81
C ASN A 123 26.17 -14.77 -16.63
N LYS A 124 27.00 -13.72 -16.63
CA LYS A 124 26.99 -12.68 -15.60
C LYS A 124 25.70 -11.86 -15.55
N TYR A 125 25.08 -11.63 -16.70
CA TYR A 125 23.84 -10.86 -16.83
C TYR A 125 22.64 -11.71 -17.26
N SER A 126 22.66 -13.01 -16.90
CA SER A 126 21.58 -13.98 -17.14
C SER A 126 20.22 -13.56 -16.57
N ASP A 127 20.20 -12.61 -15.62
CA ASP A 127 18.99 -11.97 -15.10
C ASP A 127 18.19 -11.23 -16.19
N SER A 128 18.86 -10.74 -17.24
CA SER A 128 18.25 -10.05 -18.39
C SER A 128 18.03 -11.01 -19.56
N VAL A 129 16.75 -11.24 -19.89
CA VAL A 129 16.37 -12.05 -21.06
C VAL A 129 16.75 -11.35 -22.37
N HIS A 130 16.58 -10.02 -22.44
CA HIS A 130 16.84 -9.25 -23.66
C HIS A 130 18.33 -9.22 -24.00
N LEU A 131 19.19 -8.90 -23.03
CA LEU A 131 20.64 -8.87 -23.21
C LEU A 131 21.18 -10.26 -23.60
N THR A 132 20.72 -11.30 -22.90
CA THR A 132 21.10 -12.68 -23.19
C THR A 132 20.77 -13.09 -24.63
N ARG A 133 19.59 -12.70 -25.13
CA ARG A 133 19.17 -12.96 -26.51
C ARG A 133 20.01 -12.18 -27.52
N MET A 134 20.30 -10.91 -27.27
CA MET A 134 21.16 -10.10 -28.15
C MET A 134 22.58 -10.70 -28.24
N ILE A 135 23.18 -11.08 -27.11
CA ILE A 135 24.50 -11.70 -27.08
C ILE A 135 24.51 -13.02 -27.87
N ALA A 136 23.46 -13.85 -27.75
CA ALA A 136 23.34 -15.08 -28.51
C ALA A 136 23.32 -14.83 -30.03
N ILE A 137 22.50 -13.87 -30.50
CA ILE A 137 22.43 -13.50 -31.92
C ILE A 137 23.80 -13.03 -32.45
N VAL A 138 24.52 -12.20 -31.70
CA VAL A 138 25.85 -11.72 -32.10
C VAL A 138 26.85 -12.88 -32.19
N THR A 139 26.79 -13.80 -31.22
CA THR A 139 27.69 -14.95 -31.17
C THR A 139 27.40 -15.93 -32.32
N ASP A 140 26.13 -16.14 -32.67
CA ASP A 140 25.71 -16.97 -33.79
C ASP A 140 26.08 -16.33 -35.14
N ALA A 141 25.86 -15.02 -35.30
CA ALA A 141 26.25 -14.28 -36.50
C ALA A 141 27.77 -14.33 -36.74
N TYR A 142 28.57 -14.16 -35.68
CA TYR A 142 30.03 -14.31 -35.74
C TYR A 142 30.44 -15.73 -36.17
N ARG A 143 29.67 -16.75 -35.79
CA ARG A 143 29.90 -18.15 -36.17
C ARG A 143 29.55 -18.45 -37.63
N SER A 144 28.53 -17.77 -38.16
CA SER A 144 27.98 -18.03 -39.50
C SER A 144 28.72 -17.31 -40.65
N GLY A 145 29.50 -16.26 -40.38
CA GLY A 145 30.47 -15.70 -41.33
C GLY A 145 29.93 -15.16 -42.68
N GLY A 146 28.65 -14.78 -42.79
CA GLY A 146 28.00 -14.47 -44.08
C GLY A 146 27.39 -13.06 -44.19
N LYS A 147 27.41 -12.52 -45.43
CA LYS A 147 26.98 -11.18 -45.88
C LYS A 147 25.80 -10.57 -45.09
N LEU A 148 26.14 -9.50 -44.36
CA LEU A 148 25.32 -8.82 -43.35
C LEU A 148 24.30 -7.84 -43.95
N ASP A 149 24.49 -7.38 -45.18
CA ASP A 149 23.90 -6.16 -45.73
C ASP A 149 22.40 -6.25 -46.09
N GLU A 150 21.96 -7.28 -46.81
CA GLU A 150 20.55 -7.38 -47.24
C GLU A 150 19.59 -7.93 -46.17
N THR A 151 20.10 -8.70 -45.21
CA THR A 151 19.27 -9.34 -44.18
C THR A 151 19.11 -8.49 -42.93
N LEU A 152 20.04 -7.55 -42.67
CA LEU A 152 19.99 -6.68 -41.48
C LEU A 152 18.82 -5.70 -41.51
N ASP A 153 18.43 -5.17 -42.67
CA ASP A 153 17.31 -4.23 -42.78
C ASP A 153 15.97 -4.90 -42.45
N TYR A 154 15.72 -6.11 -42.97
CA TYR A 154 14.54 -6.90 -42.62
C TYR A 154 14.51 -7.27 -41.13
N ILE A 155 15.67 -7.59 -40.54
CA ILE A 155 15.78 -7.88 -39.11
C ILE A 155 15.55 -6.61 -38.27
N ALA A 156 16.03 -5.45 -38.72
CA ALA A 156 15.84 -4.17 -38.04
C ALA A 156 14.37 -3.72 -38.07
N GLU A 157 13.70 -3.88 -39.21
CA GLU A 157 12.26 -3.61 -39.37
C GLU A 157 11.42 -4.54 -38.48
N ALA A 158 11.72 -5.85 -38.50
CA ALA A 158 11.07 -6.82 -37.63
C ALA A 158 11.30 -6.51 -36.14
N ALA A 159 12.52 -6.12 -35.75
CA ALA A 159 12.83 -5.71 -34.38
C ALA A 159 12.07 -4.45 -33.96
N ARG A 160 11.94 -3.45 -34.83
CA ARG A 160 11.14 -2.24 -34.58
C ARG A 160 9.66 -2.57 -34.42
N SER A 161 9.11 -3.42 -35.27
CA SER A 161 7.72 -3.89 -35.18
C SER A 161 7.46 -4.57 -33.83
N ILE A 162 8.34 -5.50 -33.41
CA ILE A 162 8.25 -6.16 -32.11
C ILE A 162 8.32 -5.14 -30.95
N LEU A 163 9.23 -4.16 -31.03
CA LEU A 163 9.33 -3.12 -30.00
C LEU A 163 8.07 -2.25 -29.92
N ASN A 164 7.45 -1.94 -31.06
CA ASN A 164 6.21 -1.16 -31.09
C ASN A 164 5.04 -1.98 -30.54
N MET A 165 4.89 -3.25 -30.93
CA MET A 165 3.89 -4.15 -30.36
C MET A 165 4.05 -4.31 -28.84
N GLU A 166 5.27 -4.44 -28.34
CA GLU A 166 5.52 -4.55 -26.90
C GLU A 166 5.22 -3.24 -26.17
N ARG A 167 5.48 -2.08 -26.80
CA ARG A 167 5.09 -0.76 -26.28
C ARG A 167 3.57 -0.60 -26.21
N GLU A 168 2.86 -0.98 -27.27
CA GLU A 168 1.39 -0.97 -27.31
C GLU A 168 0.81 -1.90 -26.25
N ARG A 169 1.30 -3.15 -26.17
CA ARG A 169 0.91 -4.10 -25.14
C ARG A 169 1.13 -3.52 -23.74
N ARG A 170 2.31 -2.94 -23.49
CA ARG A 170 2.63 -2.36 -22.19
C ARG A 170 1.75 -1.15 -21.87
N SER A 171 1.34 -0.38 -22.87
CA SER A 171 0.39 0.73 -22.69
C SER A 171 -0.99 0.21 -22.30
N ALA A 172 -1.53 -0.78 -23.04
CA ALA A 172 -2.81 -1.40 -22.75
C ALA A 172 -2.85 -2.06 -21.35
N MET A 173 -1.78 -2.78 -20.98
CA MET A 173 -1.70 -3.43 -19.66
C MET A 173 -1.60 -2.42 -18.49
N LYS A 174 -1.04 -1.23 -18.72
CA LYS A 174 -1.03 -0.15 -17.72
C LYS A 174 -2.44 0.39 -17.46
N GLU A 175 -3.24 0.55 -18.51
CA GLU A 175 -4.64 0.97 -18.37
C GLU A 175 -5.44 -0.06 -17.56
N GLN A 176 -5.27 -1.35 -17.87
CA GLN A 176 -5.92 -2.41 -17.11
C GLN A 176 -5.45 -2.49 -15.65
N THR A 177 -4.18 -2.15 -15.39
CA THR A 177 -3.66 -2.05 -14.02
C THR A 177 -4.32 -0.93 -13.21
N LEU A 178 -4.69 0.19 -13.86
CA LEU A 178 -5.42 1.27 -13.21
C LEU A 178 -6.81 0.81 -12.74
N VAL A 179 -7.52 0.02 -13.55
CA VAL A 179 -8.82 -0.56 -13.18
C VAL A 179 -8.70 -1.46 -11.94
N ILE A 180 -7.65 -2.29 -11.86
CA ILE A 180 -7.39 -3.14 -10.69
C ILE A 180 -7.24 -2.30 -9.41
N TYR A 181 -6.55 -1.15 -9.49
CA TYR A 181 -6.44 -0.24 -8.35
C TYR A 181 -7.79 0.38 -7.96
N ILE A 182 -8.60 0.78 -8.93
CA ILE A 182 -9.95 1.32 -8.65
C ILE A 182 -10.77 0.29 -7.86
N ILE A 183 -10.78 -0.98 -8.29
CA ILE A 183 -11.53 -2.06 -7.59
C ILE A 183 -11.08 -2.18 -6.13
N PHE A 184 -9.77 -2.08 -5.87
CA PHE A 184 -9.24 -2.12 -4.51
C PHE A 184 -9.72 -0.95 -3.65
N PHE A 185 -9.69 0.28 -4.17
CA PHE A 185 -10.17 1.45 -3.43
C PHE A 185 -11.70 1.43 -3.22
N VAL A 186 -12.46 0.95 -4.21
CA VAL A 186 -13.91 0.76 -4.07
C VAL A 186 -14.21 -0.24 -2.95
N PHE A 187 -13.46 -1.34 -2.86
CA PHE A 187 -13.63 -2.29 -1.76
C PHE A 187 -13.37 -1.68 -0.39
N ILE A 188 -12.29 -0.89 -0.25
CA ILE A 188 -12.02 -0.14 0.98
C ILE A 188 -13.20 0.79 1.33
N ALA A 189 -13.72 1.52 0.34
CA ALA A 189 -14.86 2.42 0.56
C ALA A 189 -16.11 1.66 1.03
N ILE A 190 -16.39 0.49 0.46
CA ILE A 190 -17.50 -0.38 0.88
C ILE A 190 -17.30 -0.84 2.33
N ILE A 191 -16.09 -1.25 2.72
CA ILE A 191 -15.79 -1.66 4.10
C ILE A 191 -16.00 -0.51 5.09
N ILE A 192 -15.55 0.70 4.75
CA ILE A 192 -15.77 1.89 5.59
C ILE A 192 -17.27 2.19 5.72
N ALA A 193 -18.02 2.11 4.61
CA ALA A 193 -19.47 2.30 4.62
C ALA A 193 -20.18 1.26 5.50
N LEU A 194 -19.83 -0.02 5.36
CA LEU A 194 -20.36 -1.10 6.19
C LEU A 194 -20.04 -0.90 7.66
N TYR A 195 -18.80 -0.52 8.00
CA TYR A 195 -18.40 -0.23 9.37
C TYR A 195 -19.24 0.88 9.99
N ASN A 196 -19.44 2.00 9.27
CA ASN A 196 -20.27 3.11 9.76
C ASN A 196 -21.75 2.73 9.95
N ILE A 197 -22.28 1.81 9.14
CA ILE A 197 -23.67 1.33 9.27
C ILE A 197 -23.81 0.35 10.44
N MET A 198 -22.79 -0.45 10.75
CA MET A 198 -22.86 -1.44 11.84
C MET A 198 -22.90 -0.82 13.23
N ILE A 199 -22.18 0.29 13.46
CA ILE A 199 -22.10 0.94 14.78
C ILE A 199 -23.48 1.27 15.39
N PRO A 200 -24.40 2.00 14.71
CA PRO A 200 -25.69 2.33 15.31
C PRO A 200 -26.57 1.10 15.58
N ILE A 201 -26.43 0.03 14.80
CA ILE A 201 -27.17 -1.22 15.02
C ILE A 201 -26.74 -1.89 16.34
N THR A 202 -25.50 -1.67 16.77
CA THR A 202 -24.99 -2.19 18.06
C THR A 202 -25.38 -1.34 19.27
N SER A 203 -25.61 -0.02 19.11
CA SER A 203 -26.00 0.86 20.22
C SER A 203 -27.52 0.83 20.49
N VAL A 204 -28.33 0.56 19.47
CA VAL A 204 -29.77 0.36 19.61
C VAL A 204 -30.01 -1.00 20.28
N ASN A 205 -30.49 -0.98 21.52
CA ASN A 205 -31.05 -2.17 22.16
C ASN A 205 -32.13 -2.76 21.24
N THR A 206 -31.77 -3.81 20.53
CA THR A 206 -32.58 -4.61 19.60
C THR A 206 -33.82 -5.25 20.24
N GLN A 207 -34.07 -4.99 21.53
CA GLN A 207 -35.28 -5.34 22.24
C GLN A 207 -36.55 -4.73 21.62
N ALA A 208 -36.46 -3.57 20.95
CA ALA A 208 -37.65 -2.86 20.45
C ALA A 208 -38.18 -3.36 19.09
N LEU A 209 -37.41 -4.13 18.30
CA LEU A 209 -37.77 -4.43 16.91
C LEU A 209 -37.98 -5.91 16.58
N THR A 210 -37.42 -6.87 17.32
CA THR A 210 -37.42 -8.27 16.86
C THR A 210 -37.80 -9.35 17.87
N GLY A 211 -38.22 -9.01 19.10
CA GLY A 211 -38.87 -9.96 20.03
C GLY A 211 -38.11 -11.26 20.35
N GLY A 212 -36.81 -11.33 20.07
CA GLY A 212 -35.98 -12.53 20.22
C GLY A 212 -34.67 -12.23 20.92
N ALA A 213 -34.10 -13.25 21.56
CA ALA A 213 -32.84 -13.18 22.28
C ALA A 213 -31.73 -12.67 21.36
N THR A 214 -31.22 -11.47 21.64
CA THR A 214 -30.16 -10.85 20.87
C THR A 214 -28.81 -11.12 21.47
N GLN A 215 -27.95 -11.73 20.67
CA GLN A 215 -26.53 -11.81 20.98
C GLN A 215 -25.92 -10.42 20.78
N PRO A 216 -25.13 -9.90 21.73
CA PRO A 216 -24.39 -8.66 21.53
C PRO A 216 -23.46 -8.81 20.32
N VAL A 217 -23.60 -7.92 19.34
CA VAL A 217 -22.74 -7.88 18.17
C VAL A 217 -21.36 -7.42 18.63
N ASP A 218 -20.39 -8.33 18.66
CA ASP A 218 -19.02 -7.99 19.03
C ASP A 218 -18.33 -7.25 17.89
N LEU A 219 -18.30 -5.91 17.96
CA LEU A 219 -17.69 -5.05 16.95
C LEU A 219 -16.21 -5.39 16.71
N MET A 220 -15.54 -5.92 17.73
CA MET A 220 -14.14 -6.34 17.66
C MET A 220 -13.93 -7.45 16.63
N PHE A 221 -14.78 -8.47 16.63
CA PHE A 221 -14.73 -9.56 15.65
C PHE A 221 -14.85 -9.04 14.21
N TYR A 222 -15.78 -8.11 13.96
CA TYR A 222 -15.98 -7.54 12.64
C TYR A 222 -14.82 -6.66 12.18
N LYS A 223 -14.21 -5.87 13.07
CA LYS A 223 -13.00 -5.09 12.75
C LYS A 223 -11.86 -5.98 12.28
N VAL A 224 -11.60 -7.08 13.01
CA VAL A 224 -10.55 -8.04 12.65
C VAL A 224 -10.87 -8.74 11.32
N LEU A 225 -12.13 -9.11 11.10
CA LEU A 225 -12.57 -9.79 9.88
C LEU A 225 -12.44 -8.87 8.65
N PHE A 226 -12.89 -7.61 8.74
CA PHE A 226 -12.73 -6.63 7.66
C PHE A 226 -11.27 -6.31 7.39
N PHE A 227 -10.44 -6.24 8.44
CA PHE A 227 -9.01 -6.05 8.29
C PHE A 227 -8.36 -7.22 7.54
N ALA A 228 -8.63 -8.46 7.97
CA ALA A 228 -8.11 -9.66 7.31
C ALA A 228 -8.54 -9.75 5.84
N ALA A 229 -9.82 -9.48 5.54
CA ALA A 229 -10.34 -9.47 4.18
C ALA A 229 -9.63 -8.44 3.29
N THR A 230 -9.41 -7.23 3.81
CA THR A 230 -8.73 -6.16 3.06
C THR A 230 -7.26 -6.48 2.81
N VAL A 231 -6.55 -7.06 3.78
CA VAL A 231 -5.16 -7.49 3.61
C VAL A 231 -5.05 -8.59 2.56
N ILE A 232 -5.93 -9.61 2.62
CA ILE A 232 -5.97 -10.68 1.62
C ILE A 232 -6.20 -10.10 0.23
N GLN A 233 -7.16 -9.17 0.10
CA GLN A 233 -7.45 -8.52 -1.17
C GLN A 233 -6.29 -7.64 -1.66
N ALA A 234 -5.61 -6.91 -0.79
CA ALA A 234 -4.44 -6.09 -1.15
C ALA A 234 -3.30 -6.94 -1.73
N ILE A 235 -3.05 -8.10 -1.11
CA ILE A 235 -2.05 -9.06 -1.61
C ILE A 235 -2.48 -9.59 -2.98
N ALA A 236 -3.73 -10.08 -3.11
CA ALA A 236 -4.25 -10.67 -4.34
C ALA A 236 -4.25 -9.68 -5.50
N THR A 237 -4.76 -8.47 -5.30
CA THR A 237 -4.82 -7.41 -6.33
C THR A 237 -3.43 -6.93 -6.73
N GLY A 238 -2.47 -6.84 -5.79
CA GLY A 238 -1.10 -6.49 -6.13
C GLY A 238 -0.36 -7.58 -6.93
N VAL A 239 -0.57 -8.85 -6.61
CA VAL A 239 -0.01 -9.97 -7.39
C VAL A 239 -0.62 -9.98 -8.79
N LEU A 240 -1.94 -9.83 -8.88
CA LEU A 240 -2.67 -9.76 -10.15
C LEU A 240 -2.15 -8.61 -11.02
N SER A 241 -1.98 -7.42 -10.44
CA SER A 241 -1.41 -6.24 -11.14
C SER A 241 -0.04 -6.53 -11.72
N GLY A 242 0.82 -7.26 -11.02
CA GLY A 242 2.14 -7.66 -11.52
C GLY A 242 2.11 -8.62 -12.70
N VAL A 243 1.21 -9.60 -12.64
CA VAL A 243 1.01 -10.57 -13.74
C VAL A 243 0.47 -9.85 -14.98
N VAL A 244 -0.48 -8.92 -14.81
CA VAL A 244 -1.03 -8.13 -15.92
C VAL A 244 0.01 -7.19 -16.52
N THR A 245 0.81 -6.49 -15.70
CA THR A 245 1.76 -5.48 -16.20
C THR A 245 2.98 -6.10 -16.87
N ASP A 246 3.65 -7.03 -16.18
CA ASP A 246 4.98 -7.52 -16.56
C ASP A 246 5.00 -9.03 -16.88
N GLY A 247 3.84 -9.69 -16.87
CA GLY A 247 3.71 -11.14 -17.14
C GLY A 247 4.28 -12.04 -16.04
N LYS A 248 4.74 -11.47 -14.93
CA LYS A 248 5.46 -12.19 -13.86
C LYS A 248 4.87 -11.87 -12.49
N VAL A 249 4.58 -12.92 -11.72
CA VAL A 249 4.10 -12.82 -10.32
C VAL A 249 5.05 -11.99 -9.45
N THR A 250 6.37 -12.10 -9.68
CA THR A 250 7.37 -11.40 -8.87
C THR A 250 7.44 -9.89 -9.10
N ALA A 251 6.80 -9.36 -10.15
CA ALA A 251 6.66 -7.93 -10.38
C ALA A 251 5.58 -7.33 -9.47
N GLY A 252 4.52 -8.11 -9.18
CA GLY A 252 3.37 -7.68 -8.38
C GLY A 252 3.67 -7.53 -6.90
N LEU A 253 4.75 -8.14 -6.41
CA LEU A 253 5.13 -8.08 -4.99
C LEU A 253 5.30 -6.64 -4.49
N ARG A 254 5.89 -5.75 -5.30
CA ARG A 254 6.04 -4.33 -4.95
C ARG A 254 4.68 -3.66 -4.80
N THR A 255 3.76 -3.95 -5.71
CA THR A 255 2.42 -3.39 -5.71
C THR A 255 1.59 -3.91 -4.54
N SER A 256 1.62 -5.21 -4.27
CA SER A 256 0.94 -5.83 -3.11
C SER A 256 1.33 -5.14 -1.82
N LEU A 257 2.61 -4.78 -1.67
CA LEU A 257 3.09 -4.09 -0.48
C LEU A 257 2.53 -2.70 -0.32
N ILE A 258 2.56 -1.92 -1.40
CA ILE A 258 2.02 -0.56 -1.39
C ILE A 258 0.54 -0.63 -1.01
N LEU A 259 -0.23 -1.56 -1.59
CA LEU A 259 -1.64 -1.73 -1.28
C LEU A 259 -1.90 -2.20 0.16
N VAL A 260 -1.07 -3.11 0.70
CA VAL A 260 -1.19 -3.55 2.09
C VAL A 260 -0.89 -2.41 3.06
N VAL A 261 0.14 -1.60 2.79
CA VAL A 261 0.45 -0.41 3.60
C VAL A 261 -0.70 0.60 3.53
N VAL A 262 -1.27 0.84 2.35
CA VAL A 262 -2.44 1.71 2.19
C VAL A 262 -3.64 1.16 2.97
N ALA A 263 -3.94 -0.13 2.87
CA ALA A 263 -5.01 -0.77 3.66
C ALA A 263 -4.81 -0.55 5.16
N LEU A 264 -3.61 -0.80 5.66
CA LEU A 264 -3.28 -0.61 7.07
C LEU A 264 -3.45 0.85 7.53
N VAL A 265 -2.95 1.81 6.75
CA VAL A 265 -3.08 3.24 7.07
C VAL A 265 -4.55 3.65 7.11
N VAL A 266 -5.34 3.21 6.14
CA VAL A 266 -6.78 3.50 6.13
C VAL A 266 -7.47 2.91 7.37
N PHE A 267 -7.18 1.66 7.71
CA PHE A 267 -7.76 1.02 8.89
C PHE A 267 -7.33 1.70 10.20
N ALA A 268 -6.04 2.05 10.33
CA ALA A 268 -5.50 2.75 11.49
C ALA A 268 -6.16 4.12 11.70
N VAL A 269 -6.48 4.84 10.62
CA VAL A 269 -7.06 6.18 10.69
C VAL A 269 -8.59 6.16 10.85
N TYR A 270 -9.29 5.23 10.20
CA TYR A 270 -10.76 5.26 10.12
C TYR A 270 -11.49 4.26 11.01
N ILE A 271 -10.95 3.05 11.18
CA ILE A 271 -11.68 1.91 11.79
C ILE A 271 -11.18 1.62 13.21
N PHE A 272 -9.88 1.75 13.46
CA PHE A 272 -9.32 1.46 14.78
C PHE A 272 -9.47 2.54 15.86
N PRO A 273 -9.63 3.86 15.60
CA PRO A 273 -9.80 4.80 16.70
C PRO A 273 -11.14 4.59 17.40
N GLU A 274 -11.11 4.36 18.71
CA GLU A 274 -12.30 4.29 19.54
C GLU A 274 -13.01 5.64 19.55
N LYS A 275 -14.29 5.64 19.16
CA LYS A 275 -15.14 6.84 19.17
C LYS A 275 -16.25 6.68 20.20
N ILE A 276 -16.47 7.73 20.98
CA ILE A 276 -17.62 7.85 21.89
C ILE A 276 -18.83 8.30 21.08
N TYR A 277 -19.93 7.57 21.19
CA TYR A 277 -21.24 7.90 20.64
C TYR A 277 -22.17 8.32 21.77
N ILE A 278 -22.90 9.43 21.57
CA ILE A 278 -23.84 9.99 22.55
C ILE A 278 -25.23 9.95 21.92
N ASP A 279 -26.06 9.01 22.38
CA ASP A 279 -27.46 8.89 21.99
C ASP A 279 -28.32 9.64 23.01
N LEU A 280 -28.80 10.83 22.64
CA LEU A 280 -29.70 11.61 23.50
C LEU A 280 -31.10 11.02 23.44
N THR A 281 -31.70 10.76 24.59
CA THR A 281 -33.14 10.43 24.63
C THR A 281 -33.94 11.70 24.36
N PRO A 282 -34.97 11.65 23.51
CA PRO A 282 -35.77 12.83 23.20
C PRO A 282 -36.40 13.40 24.47
N LEU A 283 -36.26 14.72 24.65
CA LEU A 283 -36.81 15.42 25.80
C LEU A 283 -38.33 15.31 25.83
N THR A 284 -38.91 15.07 27.01
CA THR A 284 -40.37 15.00 27.22
C THR A 284 -41.06 16.33 26.91
N TYR A 285 -40.35 17.46 27.04
CA TYR A 285 -40.83 18.80 26.74
C TYR A 285 -39.80 19.54 25.89
N THR A 286 -40.25 20.31 24.89
CA THR A 286 -39.36 21.17 24.07
C THR A 286 -39.49 22.64 24.43
N ARG A 287 -40.43 22.98 25.32
CA ARG A 287 -40.75 24.33 25.78
C ARG A 287 -40.53 24.44 27.28
N TYR A 288 -39.69 25.38 27.69
CA TYR A 288 -39.30 25.59 29.08
C TYR A 288 -39.47 27.04 29.50
N VAL A 289 -39.75 27.26 30.79
CA VAL A 289 -39.79 28.59 31.41
C VAL A 289 -38.35 29.00 31.80
N PRO A 290 -37.98 30.29 31.73
CA PRO A 290 -36.66 30.75 32.15
C PRO A 290 -36.28 30.26 33.55
N GLY A 291 -35.13 29.59 33.68
CA GLY A 291 -34.64 29.05 34.95
C GLY A 291 -35.28 27.73 35.42
N GLN A 292 -36.16 27.10 34.63
CA GLN A 292 -36.67 25.76 34.91
C GLN A 292 -35.53 24.72 34.80
N LEU A 293 -35.52 23.73 35.68
CA LEU A 293 -34.60 22.60 35.60
C LEU A 293 -34.97 21.71 34.40
N ILE A 294 -34.01 21.51 33.51
CA ILE A 294 -34.09 20.61 32.36
C ILE A 294 -33.31 19.35 32.71
N GLU A 295 -33.99 18.22 32.74
CA GLU A 295 -33.35 16.92 32.88
C GLU A 295 -32.96 16.40 31.49
N VAL A 296 -31.66 16.39 31.21
CA VAL A 296 -31.11 15.83 29.98
C VAL A 296 -30.67 14.41 30.26
N GLN A 297 -31.29 13.47 29.55
CA GLN A 297 -30.99 12.06 29.63
C GLN A 297 -30.42 11.58 28.30
N GLY A 298 -29.55 10.57 28.36
CA GLY A 298 -28.98 9.93 27.20
C GLY A 298 -28.15 8.73 27.57
N LYS A 299 -27.62 8.07 26.55
CA LYS A 299 -26.71 6.94 26.69
C LYS A 299 -25.41 7.26 25.97
N ALA A 300 -24.30 7.17 26.69
CA ALA A 300 -22.97 7.18 26.11
C ALA A 300 -22.53 5.75 25.84
N THR A 301 -22.07 5.48 24.63
CA THR A 301 -21.51 4.18 24.24
C THR A 301 -20.16 4.37 23.58
N ILE A 302 -19.25 3.42 23.79
CA ILE A 302 -18.03 3.27 22.97
C ILE A 302 -18.23 2.01 22.17
N GLU A 303 -18.29 2.14 20.85
CA GLU A 303 -18.36 0.98 19.95
C GLU A 303 -19.55 0.04 20.25
N GLY A 304 -20.69 0.61 20.63
CA GLY A 304 -21.91 -0.13 20.99
C GLY A 304 -21.92 -0.67 22.41
N LYS A 305 -20.80 -0.65 23.14
CA LYS A 305 -20.74 -1.04 24.55
C LYS A 305 -21.11 0.14 25.45
N PRO A 306 -21.87 -0.09 26.55
CA PRO A 306 -22.18 0.94 27.51
C PRO A 306 -20.89 1.51 28.14
N LEU A 307 -20.75 2.83 28.13
CA LEU A 307 -19.60 3.51 28.70
C LEU A 307 -19.91 3.97 30.13
N GLY A 308 -19.52 3.19 31.14
CA GLY A 308 -19.72 3.55 32.54
C GLY A 308 -18.59 4.39 33.13
N GLY A 309 -18.93 5.34 34.01
CA GLY A 309 -17.97 6.18 34.73
C GLY A 309 -17.41 7.38 33.95
N ALA A 310 -17.95 7.70 32.77
CA ALA A 310 -17.57 8.87 31.98
C ALA A 310 -18.13 10.16 32.58
N ASP A 311 -17.33 11.23 32.52
CA ASP A 311 -17.74 12.55 32.95
C ASP A 311 -18.62 13.18 31.87
N VAL A 312 -19.85 13.56 32.23
CA VAL A 312 -20.82 14.17 31.33
C VAL A 312 -21.04 15.61 31.75
N THR A 313 -20.87 16.55 30.82
CA THR A 313 -21.13 17.97 31.01
C THR A 313 -22.18 18.44 30.02
N VAL A 314 -23.29 18.96 30.52
CA VAL A 314 -24.33 19.60 29.72
C VAL A 314 -24.15 21.12 29.82
N ILE A 315 -24.06 21.78 28.66
CA ILE A 315 -23.82 23.23 28.55
C ILE A 315 -24.97 23.86 27.78
N CYS A 316 -25.68 24.78 28.44
CA CYS A 316 -26.73 25.61 27.87
C CYS A 316 -26.40 27.08 28.13
N GLU A 317 -25.88 27.79 27.12
CA GLU A 317 -25.33 29.15 27.27
C GLU A 317 -24.37 29.28 28.48
N ASN A 318 -24.79 29.99 29.54
CA ASN A 318 -24.03 30.23 30.76
C ASN A 318 -24.28 29.19 31.87
N ASN A 319 -25.26 28.31 31.68
CA ASN A 319 -25.59 27.27 32.65
C ASN A 319 -24.87 25.97 32.31
N LYS A 320 -24.26 25.34 33.32
CA LYS A 320 -23.59 24.05 33.19
C LYS A 320 -24.14 23.06 34.21
N GLY A 321 -24.43 21.85 33.77
CA GLY A 321 -24.72 20.70 34.62
C GLY A 321 -23.64 19.65 34.40
N THR A 322 -23.19 19.00 35.47
CA THR A 322 -22.20 17.91 35.40
C THR A 322 -22.77 16.65 36.04
N GLY A 323 -22.45 15.49 35.48
CA GLY A 323 -22.80 14.19 36.03
C GLY A 323 -21.85 13.10 35.53
N LYS A 324 -22.15 11.85 35.86
CA LYS A 324 -21.40 10.68 35.39
C LYS A 324 -22.33 9.67 34.74
N THR A 325 -21.79 8.81 33.88
CA THR A 325 -22.54 7.67 33.35
C THR A 325 -22.58 6.51 34.33
N ASP A 326 -23.73 5.86 34.43
CA ASP A 326 -23.93 4.61 35.17
C ASP A 326 -23.23 3.43 34.47
N ALA A 327 -23.16 2.26 35.12
CA ALA A 327 -22.54 1.05 34.55
C ALA A 327 -23.11 0.64 33.18
N ASP A 328 -24.37 0.97 32.91
CA ASP A 328 -25.07 0.73 31.64
C ASP A 328 -24.93 1.89 30.62
N GLY A 329 -24.05 2.85 30.89
CA GLY A 329 -23.73 3.98 30.00
C GLY A 329 -24.79 5.09 29.97
N PHE A 330 -25.86 4.97 30.74
CA PHE A 330 -26.88 6.02 30.87
C PHE A 330 -26.36 7.18 31.71
N PHE A 331 -26.74 8.41 31.36
CA PHE A 331 -26.52 9.59 32.17
C PHE A 331 -27.82 10.36 32.34
N ARG A 332 -27.94 11.02 33.49
CA ARG A 332 -29.00 12.00 33.78
C ARG A 332 -28.34 13.22 34.39
N VAL A 333 -28.45 14.35 33.69
CA VAL A 333 -27.84 15.61 34.11
C VAL A 333 -28.87 16.71 34.10
N ASN A 334 -29.01 17.39 35.22
CA ASN A 334 -29.88 18.54 35.36
C ASN A 334 -29.12 19.82 35.00
N VAL A 335 -29.72 20.65 34.16
CA VAL A 335 -29.19 21.98 33.80
C VAL A 335 -30.31 23.01 33.85
N ASN A 336 -30.00 24.23 34.29
CA ASN A 336 -30.99 25.31 34.29
C ASN A 336 -31.24 25.80 32.85
N ALA A 337 -32.51 26.00 32.50
CA ALA A 337 -32.91 26.63 31.26
C ALA A 337 -32.29 28.05 31.16
N PRO A 338 -31.77 28.44 29.98
CA PRO A 338 -31.30 29.80 29.72
C PRO A 338 -32.33 30.88 30.09
N LYS A 339 -31.87 32.10 30.35
CA LYS A 339 -32.76 33.24 30.66
C LYS A 339 -33.22 33.98 29.40
N THR A 340 -32.61 33.69 28.26
CA THR A 340 -32.88 34.26 26.94
C THR A 340 -34.08 33.58 26.29
N LYS A 341 -35.11 34.36 25.96
CA LYS A 341 -36.30 33.84 25.25
C LYS A 341 -35.96 33.52 23.80
N GLY A 342 -36.53 32.43 23.27
CA GLY A 342 -36.29 31.96 21.90
C GLY A 342 -35.72 30.55 21.83
N ASP A 343 -35.26 30.17 20.64
CA ASP A 343 -34.63 28.87 20.39
C ASP A 343 -33.16 28.91 20.80
N ASN A 344 -32.80 28.07 21.77
CA ASN A 344 -31.45 27.95 22.31
C ASN A 344 -30.86 26.57 21.96
N THR A 345 -29.61 26.57 21.52
CA THR A 345 -28.84 25.34 21.26
C THR A 345 -27.99 24.98 22.47
N CYS A 346 -28.18 23.78 23.00
CA CYS A 346 -27.39 23.21 24.08
C CYS A 346 -26.49 22.08 23.59
N TYR A 347 -25.43 21.80 24.34
CA TYR A 347 -24.45 20.76 24.04
C TYR A 347 -24.32 19.79 25.20
N VAL A 348 -24.12 18.52 24.88
CA VAL A 348 -23.70 17.47 25.82
C VAL A 348 -22.30 17.04 25.44
N GLU A 349 -21.36 17.19 26.35
CA GLU A 349 -19.97 16.75 26.24
C GLU A 349 -19.76 15.55 27.15
N VAL A 350 -19.31 14.43 26.59
CA VAL A 350 -18.93 13.24 27.37
C VAL A 350 -17.44 13.06 27.23
N SER A 351 -16.72 13.00 28.35
CA SER A 351 -15.28 12.81 28.44
C SER A 351 -14.97 11.54 29.22
N TYR A 352 -14.13 10.68 28.66
CA TYR A 352 -13.65 9.45 29.28
C TYR A 352 -12.19 9.23 28.89
N ASP A 353 -11.29 9.19 29.87
CA ASP A 353 -9.84 9.15 29.69
C ASP A 353 -9.34 10.21 28.69
N ALA A 354 -8.78 9.80 27.54
CA ALA A 354 -8.25 10.68 26.50
C ALA A 354 -9.27 11.02 25.40
N TYR A 355 -10.51 10.55 25.50
CA TYR A 355 -11.54 10.66 24.47
C TYR A 355 -12.67 11.59 24.93
N SER A 356 -13.11 12.48 24.04
CA SER A 356 -14.26 13.36 24.28
C SER A 356 -15.18 13.39 23.05
N ALA A 357 -16.49 13.35 23.27
CA ALA A 357 -17.49 13.54 22.23
C ALA A 357 -18.48 14.64 22.59
N LYS A 358 -19.04 15.31 21.57
CA LYS A 358 -20.05 16.37 21.72
C LYS A 358 -21.28 16.05 20.89
N SER A 359 -22.45 16.16 21.50
CA SER A 359 -23.75 16.09 20.82
C SER A 359 -24.55 17.37 21.08
N LYS A 360 -25.40 17.77 20.13
CA LYS A 360 -26.19 19.02 20.20
C LYS A 360 -27.67 18.70 20.29
N PHE A 361 -28.42 19.52 21.03
CA PHE A 361 -29.88 19.49 21.07
C PHE A 361 -30.43 20.90 21.18
N SER A 362 -31.67 21.09 20.72
CA SER A 362 -32.33 22.40 20.71
C SER A 362 -33.49 22.41 21.70
N ILE A 363 -33.65 23.53 22.40
CA ILE A 363 -34.75 23.80 23.32
C ILE A 363 -35.34 25.18 23.02
N THR A 364 -36.65 25.35 23.20
CA THR A 364 -37.33 26.64 23.04
C THR A 364 -37.73 27.18 24.40
N ILE A 365 -37.46 28.46 24.65
CA ILE A 365 -37.83 29.16 25.89
C ILE A 365 -38.96 30.14 25.60
N VAL A 366 -40.08 29.96 26.31
CA VAL A 366 -41.36 30.68 26.08
C VAL A 366 -41.54 31.83 27.07
#